data_AF-A0A6B3ETK7-F1
#
_entry.id   AF-A0A6B3ETK7-F1
#
_cell.length_a   1.000
_cell.length_b   1.000
_cell.length_c   1.000
_cell.angle_alpha   90.00
_cell.angle_beta   90.00
_cell.angle_gamma   90.00
#
_symmetry.space_group_name_H-M   'P 1'
#
loop_
_entity.id
_entity.type
_entity.pdbx_description
1 polymer ?
#
loop_
_entity_poly.entity_id
_entity_poly.type
_entity_poly.pdbx_seq_one_letter_code
_entity_poly.pdbx_strand_id
1 'polypeptide(L)'
;SMVIALPLGAAFGIARLSDHAWVRVPAATVVEFFRSIPVLIMMLIAFEVYAQYTSVSTDDRPLYAVVTGLVLYNASVLAEIVRAGILSLPKG
;
A
#
# COMPACT_ATOMS: atom_id res chain seq x y z
N SER A 1 4.35 10.21 -0.72
CA SER A 1 3.80 11.19 0.24
C SER A 1 3.13 10.47 1.41
N MET A 2 3.59 10.69 2.64
CA MET A 2 2.96 10.09 3.84
C MET A 2 1.47 10.43 3.97
N VAL A 3 1.08 11.61 3.46
CA VAL A 3 -0.31 12.09 3.43
C VAL A 3 -1.27 11.16 2.67
N ILE A 4 -0.79 10.44 1.64
CA ILE A 4 -1.61 9.48 0.88
C ILE A 4 -1.52 8.09 1.52
N ALA A 5 -0.33 7.70 1.99
CA ALA A 5 -0.10 6.39 2.59
C ALA A 5 -0.90 6.19 3.89
N LEU A 6 -1.09 7.26 4.68
CA LEU A 6 -1.84 7.25 5.94
C LEU A 6 -3.31 6.80 5.79
N PRO A 7 -4.15 7.50 5.01
CA PRO A 7 -5.55 7.11 4.85
C PRO A 7 -5.69 5.76 4.15
N LEU A 8 -4.84 5.44 3.18
CA LEU A 8 -4.87 4.14 2.50
C LEU A 8 -4.54 2.99 3.47
N GLY A 9 -3.44 3.13 4.22
CA GLY A 9 -3.01 2.12 5.20
C GLY A 9 -4.02 1.96 6.34
N ALA A 10 -4.61 3.05 6.83
CA ALA A 10 -5.68 2.99 7.83
C ALA A 10 -6.92 2.27 7.29
N ALA A 11 -7.37 2.59 6.08
CA ALA A 11 -8.53 1.95 5.45
C ALA A 11 -8.33 0.44 5.27
N PHE A 12 -7.19 0.02 4.71
CA PHE A 12 -6.87 -1.41 4.55
C PHE A 12 -6.66 -2.13 5.89
N GLY A 13 -6.06 -1.46 6.88
CA GLY A 13 -5.89 -1.99 8.24
C GLY A 13 -7.22 -2.26 8.93
N ILE A 14 -8.18 -1.32 8.82
CA ILE A 14 -9.54 -1.46 9.36
C ILE A 14 -10.32 -2.52 8.57
N ALA A 15 -10.23 -2.54 7.24
CA ALA A 15 -10.91 -3.53 6.41
C ALA A 15 -10.51 -4.98 6.75
N ARG A 16 -9.23 -5.22 7.13
CA ARG A 16 -8.76 -6.54 7.59
C ARG A 16 -9.29 -6.96 8.96
N LEU A 17 -9.83 -6.03 9.76
CA LEU A 17 -10.44 -6.32 11.05
C LEU A 17 -11.92 -6.63 10.95
N SER A 18 -12.51 -6.53 9.75
CA SER A 18 -13.91 -6.89 9.53
C SER A 18 -14.16 -8.36 9.89
N ASP A 19 -15.23 -8.64 10.65
CA ASP A 19 -15.67 -10.01 10.99
C ASP A 19 -16.04 -10.84 9.76
N HIS A 20 -16.34 -10.12 8.68
CA HIS A 20 -16.77 -10.62 7.40
C HIS A 20 -15.58 -11.11 6.56
N ALA A 21 -15.44 -12.44 6.44
CA ALA A 21 -14.34 -13.08 5.68
C ALA A 21 -14.21 -12.58 4.23
N TRP A 22 -15.32 -12.26 3.57
CA TRP A 22 -15.37 -11.71 2.21
C TRP A 22 -14.74 -10.32 2.05
N VAL A 23 -14.60 -9.52 3.11
CA VAL A 23 -13.91 -8.22 3.09
C VAL A 23 -12.48 -8.37 3.58
N ARG A 24 -12.29 -9.16 4.64
CA ARG A 24 -10.99 -9.38 5.27
C ARG A 24 -9.99 -10.07 4.35
N VAL A 25 -10.41 -11.12 3.62
CA VAL A 25 -9.51 -11.91 2.77
C VAL A 25 -8.98 -11.08 1.61
N PRO A 26 -9.80 -10.38 0.80
CA PRO A 26 -9.27 -9.53 -0.27
C PRO A 26 -8.35 -8.41 0.25
N ALA A 27 -8.70 -7.75 1.35
CA ALA A 27 -7.86 -6.71 1.94
C ALA A 27 -6.51 -7.28 2.42
N ALA A 28 -6.51 -8.51 2.97
CA ALA A 28 -5.28 -9.21 3.33
C ALA A 28 -4.43 -9.54 2.12
N THR A 29 -5.03 -10.11 1.08
CA THR A 29 -4.33 -10.46 -0.16
C THR A 29 -3.67 -9.25 -0.79
N VAL A 30 -4.35 -8.10 -0.86
CA VAL A 30 -3.78 -6.86 -1.42
C VAL A 30 -2.56 -6.39 -0.62
N VAL A 31 -2.70 -6.31 0.71
CA VAL A 31 -1.61 -5.86 1.60
C VAL A 31 -0.41 -6.82 1.54
N GLU A 32 -0.66 -8.13 1.60
CA GLU A 32 0.40 -9.14 1.55
C GLU A 32 1.08 -9.18 0.18
N PHE A 33 0.33 -9.04 -0.91
CA PHE A 33 0.88 -8.96 -2.26
C PHE A 33 1.91 -7.84 -2.39
N PHE A 34 1.55 -6.63 -1.97
CA PHE A 34 2.48 -5.52 -1.99
C PHE A 34 3.66 -5.74 -1.03
N ARG A 35 3.45 -6.31 0.16
CA ARG A 35 4.57 -6.60 1.08
C ARG A 35 5.53 -7.68 0.56
N SER A 36 5.06 -8.56 -0.32
CA SER A 36 5.86 -9.63 -0.92
C SER A 36 6.78 -9.14 -2.04
N ILE A 37 6.44 -8.00 -2.65
CA ILE A 37 7.19 -7.43 -3.78
C ILE A 37 8.28 -6.50 -3.23
N PRO A 38 9.55 -6.67 -3.65
CA PRO A 38 10.60 -5.72 -3.29
C PRO A 38 10.26 -4.30 -3.75
N VAL A 39 10.47 -3.30 -2.90
CA VAL A 39 10.09 -1.91 -3.21
C VAL A 39 10.73 -1.40 -4.50
N LEU A 40 11.97 -1.82 -4.81
CA LEU A 40 12.65 -1.48 -6.06
C LEU A 40 11.89 -1.98 -7.29
N ILE A 41 11.35 -3.20 -7.24
CA ILE A 41 10.55 -3.76 -8.33
C ILE A 41 9.26 -2.96 -8.52
N MET A 42 8.63 -2.51 -7.43
CA MET A 42 7.46 -1.63 -7.53
C MET A 42 7.78 -0.32 -8.24
N MET A 43 8.94 0.28 -7.93
CA MET A 43 9.39 1.52 -8.56
C MET A 43 9.63 1.30 -10.06
N LEU A 44 10.28 0.19 -10.45
CA LEU A 44 10.50 -0.14 -11.86
C LEU A 44 9.18 -0.36 -12.62
N ILE A 45 8.25 -1.11 -12.04
CA ILE A 45 6.92 -1.31 -12.63
C ILE A 45 6.18 0.03 -12.75
N ALA A 46 6.20 0.86 -11.70
CA ALA A 46 5.56 2.18 -11.74
C ALA A 46 6.18 3.07 -12.82
N PHE A 47 7.51 3.04 -12.99
CA PHE A 47 8.18 3.78 -14.05
C PHE A 47 7.70 3.36 -15.45
N GLU A 48 7.65 2.05 -15.71
CA GLU A 48 7.13 1.52 -16.97
C GLU A 48 5.66 1.86 -17.18
N VAL A 49 4.85 1.79 -16.13
CA VAL A 49 3.44 2.20 -16.19
C VAL A 49 3.30 3.67 -16.57
N TYR A 50 4.07 4.56 -15.96
CA TYR A 50 4.06 5.98 -16.32
C TYR A 50 4.62 6.25 -17.71
N ALA A 51 5.54 5.42 -18.19
CA ALA A 51 6.09 5.55 -19.54
C ALA A 51 5.10 5.10 -20.63
N GLN A 52 4.32 4.04 -20.38
CA GLN A 52 3.43 3.44 -21.38
C GLN A 52 2.00 4.01 -21.33
N TYR A 53 1.51 4.35 -20.14
CA TYR A 53 0.10 4.72 -19.92
C TYR A 53 -0.11 6.19 -19.56
N THR A 54 0.94 7.01 -19.50
CA THR A 54 0.79 8.44 -19.17
C THR A 54 1.74 9.30 -20.00
N SER A 55 1.35 10.56 -20.23
CA SER A 55 2.18 11.56 -20.91
C SER A 55 3.14 12.30 -19.97
N VAL A 56 3.60 11.66 -18.88
CA VAL A 56 4.56 12.27 -17.95
C VAL A 56 5.89 12.49 -18.67
N SER A 57 6.49 13.65 -18.45
CA SER A 57 7.83 13.99 -18.97
C SER A 57 8.86 12.95 -18.51
N THR A 58 9.88 12.67 -19.33
CA THR A 58 10.93 11.70 -18.97
C THR A 58 11.68 12.11 -17.70
N ASP A 59 11.80 13.40 -17.45
CA ASP A 59 12.49 13.95 -16.28
C ASP A 59 11.69 13.76 -14.98
N ASP A 60 10.36 13.79 -15.04
CA ASP A 60 9.51 13.65 -13.85
C ASP A 60 9.15 12.18 -13.54
N ARG A 61 9.17 11.27 -14.52
CA ARG A 61 8.82 9.85 -14.34
C ARG A 61 9.53 9.17 -13.15
N PRO A 62 10.85 9.36 -12.93
CA PRO A 62 11.53 8.75 -11.79
C PRO A 62 10.92 9.18 -10.44
N LEU A 63 10.55 10.47 -10.31
CA LEU A 63 9.92 10.99 -9.11
C LEU A 63 8.57 10.31 -8.86
N TYR A 64 7.70 10.26 -9.86
CA TYR A 64 6.39 9.61 -9.73
C TYR A 64 6.50 8.11 -9.44
N ALA A 65 7.43 7.42 -10.10
CA ALA A 65 7.68 6.00 -9.89
C ALA A 65 8.14 5.69 -8.45
N VAL A 66 9.11 6.46 -7.94
CA VAL A 66 9.60 6.34 -6.56
C VAL A 66 8.50 6.65 -5.55
N VAL A 67 7.76 7.75 -5.76
CA VAL A 67 6.65 8.13 -4.88
C VAL A 67 5.59 7.04 -4.82
N THR A 68 5.18 6.49 -5.95
CA THR A 68 4.16 5.43 -6.01
C THR A 68 4.63 4.14 -5.36
N GLY A 69 5.85 3.68 -5.66
CA GLY A 69 6.43 2.48 -5.03
C GLY A 69 6.54 2.62 -3.51
N LEU A 70 7.02 3.76 -3.02
CA LEU A 70 7.11 4.04 -1.59
C LEU A 70 5.72 4.15 -0.93
N VAL A 71 4.73 4.76 -1.58
CA VAL A 71 3.39 4.90 -1.02
C VAL A 71 2.71 3.53 -0.87
N LEU A 72 2.78 2.67 -1.90
CA LEU A 72 2.17 1.34 -1.85
C LEU A 72 2.82 0.45 -0.78
N TYR A 73 4.15 0.45 -0.70
CA TYR A 73 4.88 -0.29 0.32
C TYR A 73 4.53 0.23 1.73
N ASN A 74 4.62 1.54 1.96
CA ASN A 74 4.35 2.14 3.26
C ASN A 74 2.88 1.98 3.68
N ALA A 75 1.92 2.08 2.77
CA ALA A 75 0.51 1.84 3.06
C ALA A 75 0.27 0.40 3.54
N SER A 76 0.94 -0.57 2.90
CA SER A 76 0.80 -1.99 3.26
C SER A 76 1.43 -2.31 4.61
N VAL A 77 2.60 -1.72 4.91
CA VAL A 77 3.24 -1.82 6.23
C VAL A 77 2.38 -1.13 7.29
N LEU A 78 1.85 0.06 7.00
CA LEU A 78 1.01 0.79 7.93
C LEU A 78 -0.29 0.05 8.25
N ALA A 79 -0.90 -0.61 7.25
CA ALA A 79 -2.10 -1.43 7.47
C ALA A 79 -1.86 -2.56 8.49
N GLU A 80 -0.67 -3.16 8.50
CA GLU A 80 -0.29 -4.16 9.50
C GLU A 80 -0.07 -3.57 10.88
N ILE A 81 0.58 -2.40 10.95
CA ILE A 81 0.78 -1.68 12.21
C ILE A 81 -0.57 -1.31 12.83
N VAL A 82 -1.50 -0.79 12.04
CA VAL A 82 -2.86 -0.45 12.50
C VAL A 82 -3.60 -1.69 12.99
N ARG A 83 -3.57 -2.78 12.23
CA ARG A 83 -4.21 -4.05 12.61
C ARG A 83 -3.63 -4.62 13.91
N ALA A 84 -2.29 -4.67 14.02
CA ALA A 84 -1.61 -5.15 15.21
C ALA A 84 -1.88 -4.26 16.43
N GLY A 85 -1.92 -2.94 16.22
CA GLY A 85 -2.28 -1.96 17.25
C GLY A 85 -3.68 -2.19 17.80
N ILE A 86 -4.68 -2.36 16.93
CA ILE A 86 -6.07 -2.61 17.35
C ILE A 86 -6.22 -3.95 18.07
N LEU A 87 -5.56 -5.01 17.59
CA LEU A 87 -5.59 -6.33 18.25
C LEU A 87 -4.85 -6.38 19.59
N SER A 88 -3.94 -5.42 19.85
CA SER A 88 -3.20 -5.36 21.11
C SER A 88 -4.02 -4.77 22.26
N LEU A 89 -5.18 -4.17 21.98
CA LEU A 89 -6.07 -3.64 23.00
C LEU A 89 -6.77 -4.79 23.76
N PRO A 90 -6.75 -4.79 25.11
CA PRO A 90 -7.49 -5.77 25.90
C PRO A 90 -8.98 -5.68 25.58
N LYS A 91 -9.61 -6.84 25.32
CA LYS A 91 -11.07 -6.93 25.20
C LYS A 91 -11.67 -6.83 26.61
N GLY A 92 -11.93 -5.60 27.05
CA GLY A 92 -12.65 -5.30 28.28
C GLY A 92 -14.13 -5.63 28.18
#